data_AF-X1RRE3-F1
#
_entry.id   AF-X1RRE3-F1
#
_cell.length_a   1.000
_cell.length_b   1.000
_cell.length_c   1.000
_cell.angle_alpha   90.00
_cell.angle_beta   90.00
_cell.angle_gamma   90.00
#
_symmetry.space_group_name_H-M   'P 1'
#
loop_
_entity.id
_entity.type
_entity.pdbx_description
1 polymer ?
#
loop_
_entity_poly.entity_id
_entity_poly.type
_entity_poly.pdbx_seq_one_letter_code
_entity_poly.pdbx_strand_id
1 'polypeptide(L)'
;MGLGVIPSGGYFVKDASILQKTGFEIPYLAGGNFKHFHMVGTRSGGPIIAFWVILKALGIDGFIEIVKKCMDNTKYLAKRISEIKGIKLAANPVMNVVGITTENGESICEIDEALRNNKWMLGKFVDFNLIRVVLMPHVKRDHLSNFTSDLEKV
;
A
#
# COMPACT_ATOMS: atom_id res chain seq x y z
N MET A 1 6.22 -0.54 4.98
CA MET A 1 4.84 -0.70 5.49
C MET A 1 4.78 -0.20 6.91
N GLY A 2 3.90 0.76 7.22
CA GLY A 2 3.89 1.41 8.53
C GLY A 2 3.11 0.70 9.63
N LEU A 3 2.29 -0.31 9.29
CA LEU A 3 1.40 -1.03 10.22
C LEU A 3 0.49 -0.12 11.08
N GLY A 4 0.35 1.15 10.70
CA GLY A 4 -0.39 2.15 11.45
C GLY A 4 -1.89 1.88 11.46
N VAL A 5 -2.54 2.23 12.57
CA VAL A 5 -3.99 2.21 12.69
C VAL A 5 -4.60 3.36 11.89
N ILE A 6 -5.81 3.17 11.35
CA ILE A 6 -6.49 4.24 10.59
C ILE A 6 -7.30 5.11 11.57
N PRO A 7 -7.23 6.46 11.48
CA PRO A 7 -6.35 7.26 10.63
C PRO A 7 -5.01 7.57 11.32
N SER A 8 -3.89 7.17 10.73
CA SER A 8 -2.55 7.61 11.12
C SER A 8 -1.78 8.05 9.88
N GLY A 9 -1.09 9.18 9.99
CA GLY A 9 -0.37 9.77 8.89
C GLY A 9 0.32 11.06 9.32
N GLY A 10 1.28 11.48 8.52
CA GLY A 10 2.03 12.70 8.73
C GLY A 10 2.81 13.04 7.48
N TYR A 11 3.35 14.25 7.46
CA TYR A 11 4.23 14.71 6.40
C TYR A 11 5.50 15.23 7.06
N PHE A 12 6.63 15.03 6.38
CA PHE A 12 7.89 15.64 6.76
C PHE A 12 8.09 16.87 5.89
N VAL A 13 8.42 18.00 6.51
CA VAL A 13 8.83 19.20 5.80
C VAL A 13 10.35 19.32 5.87
N LYS A 14 10.96 19.80 4.77
CA LYS A 14 12.40 20.03 4.71
C LYS A 14 12.83 21.18 5.63
N ASP A 15 11.97 22.18 5.80
CA ASP A 15 12.24 23.41 6.54
C ASP A 15 11.01 23.82 7.35
N ALA A 16 11.21 24.23 8.61
CA ALA A 16 10.13 24.64 9.52
C ALA A 16 9.40 25.91 9.06
N SER A 17 10.05 26.78 8.27
CA SER A 17 9.43 27.97 7.67
C SER A 17 8.24 27.62 6.75
N ILE A 18 8.20 26.40 6.19
CA ILE A 18 7.06 25.92 5.41
C ILE A 18 5.80 25.88 6.28
N LEU A 19 5.91 25.38 7.52
CA LEU A 19 4.78 25.33 8.45
C LEU A 19 4.27 26.74 8.78
N GLN A 20 5.17 27.73 8.84
CA GLN A 20 4.75 29.11 9.09
C GLN A 20 3.91 29.70 7.96
N LYS A 21 4.12 29.26 6.71
CA LYS A 21 3.36 29.70 5.54
C LYS A 21 2.03 28.97 5.38
N THR A 22 1.94 27.72 5.84
CA THR A 22 0.73 26.90 5.72
C THR A 22 -0.17 26.97 6.95
N GLY A 23 0.35 27.46 8.08
CA GLY A 23 -0.43 27.61 9.31
C GLY A 23 -1.34 28.83 9.27
N PHE A 24 -2.55 28.70 9.83
CA PHE A 24 -3.52 29.79 9.97
C PHE A 24 -3.71 30.16 11.44
N GLU A 25 -4.07 31.41 11.70
CA GLU A 25 -4.38 31.87 13.07
C GLU A 25 -5.83 31.55 13.44
N ILE A 26 -6.01 31.11 14.68
CA ILE A 26 -7.32 30.91 15.30
C ILE A 26 -7.51 32.05 16.32
N PRO A 27 -8.26 33.12 15.97
CA PRO A 27 -8.29 34.36 16.77
C PRO A 27 -9.35 34.38 17.87
N TYR A 28 -10.18 33.35 18.00
CA TYR A 28 -11.36 33.36 18.86
C TYR A 28 -11.20 32.55 20.16
N LEU A 29 -10.01 32.00 20.43
CA LEU A 29 -9.77 31.22 21.64
C LEU A 29 -9.51 32.15 22.84
N ALA A 30 -10.18 31.88 23.97
CA ALA A 30 -10.08 32.70 25.18
C ALA A 30 -8.65 32.79 25.77
N GLY A 31 -7.75 31.88 25.39
CA GLY A 31 -6.34 31.90 25.76
C GLY A 31 -5.43 32.69 24.81
N GLY A 32 -5.98 33.39 23.82
CA GLY A 32 -5.26 34.15 22.81
C GLY A 32 -5.11 33.44 21.47
N ASN A 33 -4.54 34.16 20.50
CA ASN A 33 -4.35 33.66 19.14
C ASN A 33 -3.43 32.42 19.15
N PHE A 34 -3.88 31.34 18.51
CA PHE A 34 -3.10 30.12 18.34
C PHE A 34 -2.85 29.86 16.85
N LYS A 35 -1.60 29.57 16.48
CA LYS A 35 -1.24 29.22 15.11
C LYS A 35 -1.42 27.71 14.88
N HIS A 36 -2.34 27.36 14.00
CA HIS A 36 -2.73 25.99 13.71
C HIS A 36 -2.12 25.50 12.38
N PHE A 37 -1.51 24.31 12.38
CA PHE A 37 -0.72 23.79 11.25
C PHE A 37 -1.33 22.58 10.54
N HIS A 38 -2.53 22.17 10.95
CA HIS A 38 -3.21 20.99 10.41
C HIS A 38 -4.56 21.38 9.81
N MET A 39 -5.21 20.45 9.11
CA MET A 39 -6.54 20.69 8.57
C MET A 39 -7.64 20.55 9.62
N VAL A 40 -7.38 19.77 10.67
CA VAL A 40 -8.37 19.42 11.71
C VAL A 40 -7.95 19.99 13.06
N GLY A 41 -8.92 20.60 13.76
CA GLY A 41 -8.76 21.07 15.14
C GLY A 41 -8.71 19.90 16.13
N THR A 42 -9.86 19.57 16.72
CA THR A 42 -9.98 18.41 17.61
C THR A 42 -9.78 17.11 16.83
N ARG A 43 -8.90 16.24 17.32
CA ARG A 43 -8.59 14.93 16.72
C ARG A 43 -8.30 13.89 17.79
N SER A 44 -8.54 12.62 17.45
CA SER A 44 -8.22 11.51 18.36
C SER A 44 -6.71 11.38 18.56
N GLY A 45 -6.27 11.29 19.81
CA GLY A 45 -4.88 10.98 20.15
C GLY A 45 -4.53 9.49 20.01
N GLY A 46 -5.54 8.62 19.92
CA GLY A 46 -5.37 7.16 19.87
C GLY A 46 -4.45 6.70 18.74
N PRO A 47 -4.67 7.12 17.48
CA PRO A 47 -3.80 6.73 16.37
C PRO A 47 -2.33 7.16 16.53
N ILE A 48 -2.08 8.31 17.16
CA ILE A 48 -0.71 8.79 17.41
C ILE A 48 -0.02 7.91 18.45
N ILE A 49 -0.73 7.56 19.52
CA ILE A 49 -0.23 6.65 20.56
C ILE A 49 0.06 5.27 19.95
N ALA A 50 -0.87 4.73 19.16
CA ALA A 50 -0.69 3.45 18.48
C ALA A 50 0.52 3.47 17.54
N PHE A 51 0.71 4.54 16.76
CA PHE A 51 1.89 4.71 15.92
C PHE A 51 3.19 4.73 16.74
N TRP A 52 3.22 5.47 17.85
CA TRP A 52 4.39 5.49 18.75
C TRP A 52 4.69 4.10 19.33
N VAL A 53 3.67 3.36 19.75
CA VAL A 53 3.81 1.97 20.24
C VAL A 53 4.37 1.06 19.15
N ILE A 54 3.87 1.14 17.91
CA ILE A 54 4.39 0.34 16.78
C ILE A 54 5.87 0.62 16.54
N LEU A 55 6.27 1.90 16.51
CA LEU A 55 7.68 2.28 16.35
C LEU A 55 8.55 1.71 17.47
N LYS A 56 8.08 1.77 18.72
CA LYS A 56 8.79 1.24 19.88
C LYS A 56 8.88 -0.29 19.89
N ALA A 57 7.80 -0.97 19.51
CA ALA A 57 7.71 -2.42 19.56
C ALA A 57 8.50 -3.10 18.43
N LEU A 58 8.47 -2.54 17.21
CA LEU A 58 9.16 -3.13 16.06
C LEU A 58 10.61 -2.67 15.96
N GLY A 59 10.89 -1.40 16.28
CA GLY A 59 12.16 -0.79 15.94
C GLY A 59 12.48 -0.90 14.45
N ILE A 60 13.74 -0.62 14.09
CA ILE A 60 14.19 -0.70 12.70
C ILE A 60 14.20 -2.17 12.22
N ASP A 61 14.68 -3.08 13.07
CA ASP A 61 14.86 -4.49 12.71
C ASP A 61 13.53 -5.19 12.42
N GLY A 62 12.49 -4.92 13.22
CA GLY A 62 11.15 -5.46 12.96
C GLY A 62 10.58 -4.99 11.63
N PHE A 63 10.75 -3.71 11.28
CA PHE A 63 10.35 -3.22 9.95
C PHE A 63 11.15 -3.88 8.82
N ILE A 64 12.47 -4.06 9.00
CA ILE A 64 13.31 -4.76 8.03
C ILE A 64 12.80 -6.19 7.82
N GLU A 65 12.50 -6.93 8.88
CA GLU A 65 12.00 -8.31 8.79
C GLU A 65 10.66 -8.37 8.06
N ILE A 66 9.73 -7.47 8.38
CA ILE A 66 8.43 -7.39 7.71
C ILE A 66 8.62 -7.12 6.21
N VAL A 67 9.46 -6.15 5.85
CA VAL A 67 9.72 -5.82 4.45
C VAL A 67 10.38 -6.99 3.71
N LYS A 68 11.35 -7.67 4.34
CA LYS A 68 12.00 -8.87 3.77
C LYS A 68 10.96 -9.93 3.42
N LYS A 69 10.09 -10.31 4.36
CA LYS A 69 9.02 -11.30 4.14
C LYS A 69 8.10 -10.92 2.99
N CYS A 70 7.73 -9.64 2.92
CA CYS A 70 6.85 -9.16 1.85
C CYS A 70 7.56 -9.17 0.49
N MET A 71 8.84 -8.80 0.44
CA MET A 71 9.65 -8.87 -0.79
C MET A 71 9.89 -10.32 -1.23
N ASP A 72 10.05 -11.26 -0.31
CA ASP A 72 10.18 -12.69 -0.65
C ASP A 72 8.88 -13.26 -1.25
N ASN A 73 7.73 -12.78 -0.76
CA ASN A 73 6.43 -13.06 -1.35
C ASN A 73 6.26 -12.38 -2.72
N THR A 74 6.72 -11.16 -2.88
CA THR A 74 6.75 -10.45 -4.18
C THR A 74 7.57 -11.20 -5.21
N LYS A 75 8.79 -11.63 -4.88
CA LYS A 75 9.67 -12.38 -5.80
C LYS A 75 9.05 -13.71 -6.22
N TYR A 76 8.43 -14.42 -5.28
CA TYR A 76 7.73 -15.65 -5.59
C TYR A 76 6.54 -15.43 -6.52
N LEU A 77 5.69 -14.45 -6.22
CA LEU A 77 4.56 -14.13 -7.10
C LEU A 77 5.07 -13.74 -8.48
N ALA A 78 6.08 -12.86 -8.54
CA ALA A 78 6.67 -12.42 -9.81
C ALA A 78 7.17 -13.61 -10.64
N LYS A 79 7.85 -14.57 -10.01
CA LYS A 79 8.29 -15.81 -10.65
C LYS A 79 7.10 -16.62 -11.17
N ARG A 80 6.07 -16.84 -10.35
CA ARG A 80 4.87 -17.57 -10.77
C ARG A 80 4.17 -16.91 -11.96
N ILE A 81 4.01 -15.59 -11.95
CA ILE A 81 3.41 -14.87 -13.08
C ILE A 81 4.22 -15.07 -14.37
N SER A 82 5.56 -15.07 -14.29
CA SER A 82 6.40 -15.31 -15.47
C SER A 82 6.31 -16.73 -16.06
N GLU A 83 5.70 -17.67 -15.33
CA GLU A 83 5.50 -19.05 -15.77
C GLU A 83 4.12 -19.26 -16.44
N ILE A 84 3.21 -18.28 -16.36
CA ILE A 84 1.84 -18.36 -16.89
C ILE A 84 1.81 -17.72 -18.28
N LYS A 85 1.33 -18.46 -19.28
CA LYS A 85 1.19 -17.95 -20.66
C LYS A 85 0.06 -16.94 -20.77
N GLY A 86 0.19 -15.96 -21.66
CA GLY A 86 -0.83 -14.95 -21.92
C GLY A 86 -0.76 -13.72 -21.00
N ILE A 87 -0.05 -13.83 -19.87
CA ILE A 87 0.20 -12.72 -18.95
C ILE A 87 1.69 -12.51 -18.69
N LYS A 88 2.04 -11.30 -18.28
CA LYS A 88 3.40 -10.91 -17.91
C LYS A 88 3.39 -9.88 -16.79
N LEU A 89 4.58 -9.67 -16.21
CA LEU A 89 4.79 -8.56 -15.30
C LEU A 89 4.78 -7.24 -16.08
N ALA A 90 4.02 -6.26 -15.59
CA ALA A 90 4.02 -4.91 -16.15
C ALA A 90 5.41 -4.24 -15.99
N ALA A 91 6.12 -4.57 -14.91
CA ALA A 91 7.51 -4.18 -14.67
C ALA A 91 8.16 -5.15 -13.68
N ASN A 92 9.50 -5.22 -13.68
CA ASN A 92 10.23 -5.96 -12.65
C ASN A 92 10.01 -5.29 -11.27
N PRO A 93 9.45 -5.99 -10.26
CA PRO A 93 9.09 -5.36 -9.00
C PRO A 93 10.32 -5.05 -8.14
N VAL A 94 10.56 -3.76 -7.88
CA VAL A 94 11.58 -3.27 -6.94
C VAL A 94 11.03 -3.02 -5.53
N MET A 95 9.72 -3.17 -5.34
CA MET A 95 9.00 -3.00 -4.09
C MET A 95 7.91 -4.07 -3.95
N ASN A 96 7.18 -4.10 -2.84
CA ASN A 96 6.16 -5.10 -2.53
C ASN A 96 4.85 -4.95 -3.32
N VAL A 97 4.95 -4.57 -4.60
CA VAL A 97 3.83 -4.31 -5.50
C VAL A 97 4.13 -5.00 -6.82
N VAL A 98 3.17 -5.79 -7.31
CA VAL A 98 3.26 -6.51 -8.59
C VAL A 98 2.15 -6.02 -9.49
N GLY A 99 2.51 -5.54 -10.69
CA GLY A 99 1.57 -5.29 -11.77
C GLY A 99 1.57 -6.47 -12.74
N ILE A 100 0.39 -6.95 -13.11
CA ILE A 100 0.19 -8.04 -14.08
C ILE A 100 -0.58 -7.46 -15.26
N THR A 101 -0.09 -7.70 -16.46
CA THR A 101 -0.68 -7.28 -17.73
C THR A 101 -0.66 -8.45 -18.72
N THR A 102 -1.30 -8.32 -19.87
CA THR A 102 -1.34 -9.36 -20.90
C THR A 102 -0.09 -9.30 -21.78
N GLU A 103 0.34 -10.45 -22.32
CA GLU A 103 1.50 -10.50 -23.22
C GLU A 103 1.24 -9.74 -24.52
N ASN A 104 0.04 -9.94 -25.09
CA ASN A 104 -0.39 -9.46 -26.40
C ASN A 104 -1.07 -8.08 -26.38
N GLY A 105 -1.24 -7.47 -25.21
CA GLY A 105 -1.92 -6.18 -25.08
C GLY A 105 -3.45 -6.26 -25.08
N GLU A 106 -4.01 -7.47 -25.00
CA GLU A 106 -5.44 -7.70 -24.76
C GLU A 106 -5.90 -7.05 -23.45
N SER A 107 -7.18 -6.70 -23.38
CA SER A 107 -7.75 -6.02 -22.22
C SER A 107 -7.65 -6.88 -20.95
N ILE A 108 -7.06 -6.32 -19.88
CA ILE A 108 -6.97 -6.97 -18.58
C ILE A 108 -8.35 -7.13 -17.90
N CYS A 109 -9.39 -6.49 -18.43
CA CYS A 109 -10.73 -6.48 -17.84
C CYS A 109 -11.36 -7.87 -17.77
N GLU A 110 -11.17 -8.71 -18.79
CA GLU A 110 -11.72 -10.06 -18.82
C GLU A 110 -11.08 -10.94 -17.73
N ILE A 111 -9.76 -10.84 -17.59
CA ILE A 111 -9.01 -11.53 -16.51
C ILE A 111 -9.45 -11.01 -15.13
N ASP A 112 -9.58 -9.68 -14.94
CA ASP A 112 -10.09 -9.11 -13.68
C ASP A 112 -11.51 -9.59 -13.35
N GLU A 113 -12.40 -9.68 -14.34
CA GLU A 113 -13.76 -10.16 -14.14
C GLU A 113 -13.80 -11.63 -13.74
N ALA A 114 -13.04 -12.49 -14.42
CA ALA A 114 -12.92 -13.90 -14.07
C ALA A 114 -12.32 -14.11 -12.67
N LEU A 115 -11.30 -13.32 -12.31
CA LEU A 115 -10.72 -13.32 -10.96
C LEU A 115 -11.74 -12.87 -9.90
N ARG A 116 -12.57 -11.85 -10.17
CA ARG A 116 -13.64 -11.40 -9.28
C ARG A 116 -14.72 -12.46 -9.08
N ASN A 117 -15.05 -13.21 -10.13
CA ASN A 117 -15.97 -14.36 -10.02
C ASN A 117 -15.39 -15.45 -9.08
N ASN A 118 -14.06 -15.58 -9.04
CA ASN A 118 -13.32 -16.38 -8.06
C ASN A 118 -13.06 -15.66 -6.73
N LYS A 119 -13.75 -14.53 -6.48
CA LYS A 119 -13.68 -13.71 -5.25
C LYS A 119 -12.34 -13.01 -5.00
N TRP A 120 -11.46 -12.95 -6.00
CA TRP A 120 -10.23 -12.16 -5.92
C TRP A 120 -10.52 -10.68 -6.19
N MET A 121 -10.07 -9.82 -5.27
CA MET A 121 -10.34 -8.38 -5.33
C MET A 121 -9.03 -7.60 -5.48
N LEU A 122 -8.68 -7.29 -6.73
CA LEU A 122 -7.43 -6.61 -7.08
C LEU A 122 -7.68 -5.15 -7.49
N GLY A 123 -6.62 -4.34 -7.44
CA GLY A 123 -6.66 -2.99 -7.98
C GLY A 123 -6.53 -3.04 -9.50
N LYS A 124 -7.61 -2.74 -10.23
CA LYS A 124 -7.60 -2.66 -11.70
C LYS A 124 -7.24 -1.24 -12.16
N PHE A 125 -6.35 -1.14 -13.14
CA PHE A 125 -5.91 0.11 -13.77
C PHE A 125 -6.10 0.00 -15.28
N VAL A 126 -7.21 0.54 -15.78
CA VAL A 126 -7.63 0.40 -17.20
C VAL A 126 -6.67 1.14 -18.13
N ASP A 127 -6.31 2.38 -17.80
CA ASP A 127 -5.41 3.21 -18.63
C ASP A 127 -4.02 2.60 -18.82
N PHE A 128 -3.58 1.75 -17.88
CA PHE A 128 -2.30 1.05 -17.92
C PHE A 128 -2.44 -0.43 -18.31
N ASN A 129 -3.65 -0.88 -18.64
CA ASN A 129 -3.99 -2.26 -18.95
C ASN A 129 -3.39 -3.29 -17.97
N LEU A 130 -3.53 -3.05 -16.66
CA LEU A 130 -2.97 -3.94 -15.65
C LEU A 130 -3.85 -4.10 -14.40
N ILE A 131 -3.63 -5.20 -13.69
CA ILE A 131 -4.12 -5.44 -12.33
C ILE A 131 -2.92 -5.40 -11.37
N ARG A 132 -3.14 -4.86 -10.17
CA ARG A 132 -2.11 -4.63 -9.16
C ARG A 132 -2.38 -5.46 -7.92
N VAL A 133 -1.37 -6.23 -7.54
CA VAL A 133 -1.29 -6.96 -6.27
C VAL A 133 -0.34 -6.21 -5.34
N VAL A 134 -0.80 -5.89 -4.12
CA VAL A 134 0.04 -5.29 -3.07
C VAL A 134 0.32 -6.35 -2.02
N LEU A 135 1.59 -6.74 -1.87
CA LEU A 135 2.01 -7.80 -0.97
C LEU A 135 2.21 -7.20 0.42
N MET A 136 1.19 -7.33 1.27
CA MET A 136 1.16 -6.84 2.64
C MET A 136 1.46 -7.98 3.64
N PRO A 137 1.72 -7.70 4.94
CA PRO A 137 2.24 -8.71 5.87
C PRO A 137 1.25 -9.84 6.17
N HIS A 138 -0.04 -9.61 5.93
CA HIS A 138 -1.09 -10.62 6.06
C HIS A 138 -1.18 -11.58 4.86
N VAL A 139 -0.49 -11.28 3.75
CA VAL A 139 -0.48 -12.13 2.55
C VAL A 139 0.53 -13.26 2.77
N LYS A 140 0.03 -14.50 2.87
CA LYS A 140 0.83 -15.70 3.09
C LYS A 140 1.14 -16.40 1.76
N ARG A 141 2.15 -17.30 1.78
CA ARG A 141 2.53 -18.10 0.60
C ARG A 141 1.34 -18.85 0.02
N ASP A 142 0.53 -19.49 0.86
CA ASP A 142 -0.63 -20.28 0.42
C ASP A 142 -1.69 -19.42 -0.31
N HIS A 143 -1.88 -18.18 0.13
CA HIS A 143 -2.79 -17.25 -0.56
C HIS A 143 -2.29 -16.98 -1.98
N LEU A 144 -0.98 -16.82 -2.17
CA LEU A 144 -0.37 -16.59 -3.47
C LEU A 144 -0.43 -17.82 -4.36
N SER A 145 -0.22 -19.01 -3.79
CA SER A 145 -0.32 -20.27 -4.53
C SER A 145 -1.74 -20.51 -5.03
N ASN A 146 -2.75 -20.27 -4.18
CA ASN A 146 -4.16 -20.35 -4.57
C ASN A 146 -4.49 -19.32 -5.65
N PHE A 147 -4.05 -18.07 -5.47
CA PHE A 147 -4.24 -17.01 -6.45
C PHE A 147 -3.64 -17.38 -7.82
N THR A 148 -2.40 -17.85 -7.86
CA THR A 148 -1.74 -18.23 -9.13
C THR A 148 -2.41 -19.44 -9.78
N SER A 149 -2.91 -20.39 -8.98
CA SER A 149 -3.63 -21.54 -9.52
C SER A 149 -4.97 -21.16 -10.15
N ASP A 150 -5.69 -20.19 -9.58
CA ASP A 150 -6.91 -19.69 -10.18
C ASP A 150 -6.62 -18.82 -11.40
N LEU A 151 -5.56 -18.01 -11.35
CA LEU A 151 -5.11 -17.20 -12.47
C LEU A 151 -4.67 -18.06 -13.67
N GLU A 152 -4.08 -19.23 -13.46
CA GLU A 152 -3.71 -20.18 -14.53
C GLU A 152 -4.91 -20.79 -15.26
N LYS A 153 -6.10 -20.77 -14.65
CA LYS A 153 -7.34 -21.34 -15.23
C LYS A 153 -8.14 -20.31 -16.03
N VAL A 154 -7.79 -19.04 -15.89
CA VAL A 154 -8.41 -17.90 -16.59
C VAL A 154 -7.59 -17.60 -17.84
#